data_AF-A0A7S3WVR0-F1
#
_entry.id   AF-A0A7S3WVR0-F1
#
_cell.length_a   1.000
_cell.length_b   1.000
_cell.length_c   1.000
_cell.angle_alpha   90.00
_cell.angle_beta   90.00
_cell.angle_gamma   90.00
#
_symmetry.space_group_name_H-M   'P 1'
#
loop_
_entity.id
_entity.type
_entity.pdbx_description
1 polymer ?
#
loop_
_entity_poly.entity_id
_entity_poly.type
_entity_poly.pdbx_seq_one_letter_code
_entity_poly.pdbx_strand_id
1 'polypeptide(L)'
;SVSLGIMNLILAVIVEKAQEAKQETVKELVLKKEQELERNGKSLLKLCKAIDEDDSGCLNLDEIMEGFRSNPEFQATLKLMDIGEEDMHIVFDILDEDKSGTVDYQEFV
;
A
#
# COMPACT_ATOMS: atom_id res chain seq x y z
N SER A 1 -7.48 -53.97 17.86
CA SER A 1 -7.39 -52.95 16.80
C SER A 1 -7.55 -51.51 17.31
N VAL A 2 -7.05 -51.18 18.51
CA VAL A 2 -7.24 -49.86 19.16
C VAL A 2 -6.14 -48.84 18.81
N SER A 3 -4.96 -49.33 18.40
CA SER A 3 -3.77 -48.50 18.14
C SER A 3 -3.87 -47.59 16.90
N LEU A 4 -4.59 -48.01 15.85
CA LEU A 4 -4.78 -47.18 14.64
C LEU A 4 -5.66 -45.94 14.89
N GLY A 5 -6.67 -46.05 15.77
CA GLY A 5 -7.58 -44.94 16.06
C GLY A 5 -6.86 -43.80 16.80
N ILE A 6 -5.97 -44.14 17.73
CA ILE A 6 -5.17 -43.16 18.50
C ILE A 6 -4.16 -42.45 17.60
N MET A 7 -3.51 -43.17 16.68
CA MET A 7 -2.54 -42.56 15.75
C MET A 7 -3.21 -41.57 14.79
N ASN A 8 -4.40 -41.90 14.28
CA ASN A 8 -5.16 -41.00 13.42
C ASN A 8 -5.66 -39.75 14.19
N LEU A 9 -6.03 -39.90 15.46
CA LEU A 9 -6.38 -38.76 16.33
C LEU A 9 -5.16 -37.85 16.58
N ILE A 10 -3.98 -38.41 16.82
CA ILE A 10 -2.75 -37.63 17.01
C ILE A 10 -2.37 -36.90 15.72
N LEU A 11 -2.45 -37.56 14.56
CA LEU A 11 -2.19 -36.93 13.27
C LEU A 11 -3.18 -35.80 12.97
N ALA A 12 -4.47 -35.98 13.29
CA ALA A 12 -5.48 -34.94 13.13
C ALA A 12 -5.14 -33.67 13.93
N VAL A 13 -4.76 -33.82 15.20
CA VAL A 13 -4.38 -32.70 16.07
C VAL A 13 -3.12 -32.00 15.59
N ILE A 14 -2.12 -32.75 15.11
CA ILE A 14 -0.88 -32.17 14.58
C ILE A 14 -1.16 -31.37 13.30
N VAL A 15 -2.02 -31.85 12.40
CA VAL A 15 -2.40 -31.17 11.16
C VAL A 15 -3.19 -29.90 11.45
N GLU A 16 -4.15 -29.93 12.39
CA GLU A 16 -4.89 -28.73 12.83
C GLU A 16 -3.95 -27.66 13.38
N LYS A 17 -3.01 -28.05 14.26
CA LYS A 17 -2.04 -27.11 14.86
C LYS A 17 -1.06 -26.55 13.83
N ALA A 18 -0.65 -27.33 12.84
CA ALA A 18 0.20 -26.87 11.75
C ALA A 18 -0.52 -25.91 10.80
N GLN A 19 -1.83 -26.06 10.59
CA GLN A 19 -2.64 -25.14 9.79
C GLN A 19 -2.94 -23.83 10.50
N GLU A 20 -3.24 -23.85 11.81
CA GLU A 20 -3.52 -22.63 12.61
C GLU A 20 -2.35 -21.65 12.58
N ALA A 21 -1.12 -22.12 12.81
CA ALA A 21 0.07 -21.28 12.84
C ALA A 21 0.35 -20.56 11.50
N LYS A 22 -0.09 -21.13 10.38
CA LYS A 22 0.10 -20.54 9.05
C LYS A 22 -0.99 -19.54 8.68
N GLN A 23 -2.20 -19.67 9.23
CA GLN A 23 -3.32 -18.78 8.95
C GLN A 23 -3.28 -17.48 9.76
N GLU A 24 -2.80 -17.52 11.01
CA GLU A 24 -2.66 -16.29 11.82
C GLU A 24 -1.62 -15.33 11.23
N THR A 25 -0.46 -15.84 10.80
CA THR A 25 0.61 -14.99 10.25
C THR A 25 0.19 -14.28 8.95
N VAL A 26 -0.56 -14.96 8.08
CA VAL A 26 -1.02 -14.38 6.81
C VAL A 26 -2.04 -13.27 7.05
N LYS A 27 -3.00 -13.48 7.97
CA LYS A 27 -3.98 -12.44 8.31
C LYS A 27 -3.34 -11.23 8.97
N GLU A 28 -2.41 -11.43 9.91
CA GLU A 28 -1.69 -10.32 10.55
C GLU A 28 -0.86 -9.51 9.54
N LEU A 29 -0.23 -10.17 8.58
CA LEU A 29 0.55 -9.50 7.53
C LEU A 29 -0.34 -8.65 6.61
N VAL A 30 -1.51 -9.15 6.22
CA VAL A 30 -2.48 -8.41 5.40
C VAL A 30 -2.98 -7.18 6.16
N LEU A 31 -3.40 -7.34 7.42
CA LEU A 31 -3.87 -6.24 8.26
C LEU A 31 -2.81 -5.17 8.52
N LYS A 32 -1.55 -5.57 8.73
CA LYS A 32 -0.45 -4.61 8.89
C LYS A 32 -0.19 -3.84 7.60
N LYS A 33 -0.22 -4.51 6.44
CA LYS A 33 -0.05 -3.84 5.15
C LYS A 33 -1.15 -2.83 4.89
N GLU A 34 -2.41 -3.18 5.17
CA GLU A 34 -3.55 -2.27 5.04
C GLU A 34 -3.41 -1.04 5.96
N GLN A 35 -3.00 -1.23 7.21
CA GLN A 35 -2.80 -0.11 8.15
C GLN A 35 -1.65 0.82 7.76
N GLU A 36 -0.57 0.29 7.18
CA GLU A 36 0.52 1.12 6.67
C GLU A 36 0.09 1.89 5.42
N LEU A 37 -0.66 1.26 4.52
CA LEU A 37 -1.25 1.93 3.36
C LEU A 37 -2.20 3.06 3.78
N GLU A 38 -3.11 2.83 4.72
CA GLU A 38 -4.05 3.87 5.19
C GLU A 38 -3.34 5.05 5.89
N ARG A 39 -2.29 4.77 6.66
CA ARG A 39 -1.50 5.84 7.32
C ARG A 39 -0.71 6.64 6.30
N ASN A 40 -0.10 5.96 5.34
CA ASN A 40 0.66 6.60 4.29
C ASN A 40 -0.25 7.39 3.35
N GLY A 41 -1.43 6.86 3.00
CA GLY A 41 -2.45 7.52 2.20
C GLY A 41 -2.93 8.83 2.82
N LYS A 42 -3.19 8.88 4.13
CA LYS A 42 -3.59 10.14 4.81
C LYS A 42 -2.49 11.20 4.84
N SER A 43 -1.22 10.79 4.94
CA SER A 43 -0.08 11.71 4.86
C SER A 43 0.14 12.17 3.43
N LEU A 44 0.05 11.27 2.45
CA LEU A 44 0.10 11.58 1.03
C LEU A 44 -1.00 12.57 0.65
N LEU A 45 -2.25 12.37 1.07
CA LEU A 45 -3.36 13.26 0.74
C LEU A 45 -3.15 14.70 1.25
N LYS A 46 -2.48 14.87 2.40
CA LYS A 46 -2.07 16.20 2.88
C LYS A 46 -0.96 16.81 2.05
N LEU A 47 -0.01 15.99 1.60
CA LEU A 47 1.10 16.44 0.76
C LEU A 47 0.61 16.78 -0.66
N CYS A 48 -0.29 15.96 -1.21
CA CYS A 48 -0.97 16.19 -2.48
C CYS A 48 -1.70 17.53 -2.46
N LYS A 49 -2.47 17.80 -1.41
CA LYS A 49 -3.12 19.10 -1.22
C LYS A 49 -2.13 20.27 -1.05
N ALA A 50 -0.90 20.01 -0.63
CA ALA A 50 0.11 21.04 -0.49
C ALA A 50 0.84 21.36 -1.81
N ILE A 51 0.74 20.48 -2.81
CA ILE A 51 1.36 20.64 -4.14
C ILE A 51 0.34 20.92 -5.24
N ASP A 52 -0.95 20.70 -4.96
CA ASP A 52 -2.08 21.13 -5.79
C ASP A 52 -2.15 22.67 -5.77
N GLU A 53 -1.55 23.30 -6.78
CA GLU A 53 -1.48 24.76 -6.89
C GLU A 53 -2.82 25.36 -7.31
N ASP A 54 -3.64 24.60 -8.05
CA ASP A 54 -4.92 25.07 -8.57
C ASP A 54 -6.13 24.69 -7.69
N ASP A 55 -5.91 23.91 -6.62
CA ASP A 55 -6.91 23.35 -5.71
C ASP A 55 -8.04 22.68 -6.50
N SER A 56 -7.69 22.06 -7.63
CA SER A 56 -8.63 21.35 -8.51
C SER A 56 -9.16 20.08 -7.86
N GLY A 57 -8.43 19.54 -6.87
CA GLY A 57 -8.74 18.27 -6.23
C GLY A 57 -8.14 17.07 -6.97
N CYS A 58 -7.38 17.32 -8.03
CA CYS A 58 -6.63 16.33 -8.78
C CYS A 58 -5.19 16.80 -8.94
N LEU A 59 -4.25 15.88 -9.14
CA LEU A 59 -2.87 16.20 -9.42
C LEU A 59 -2.49 15.78 -10.83
N ASN A 60 -2.03 16.73 -11.63
CA ASN A 60 -1.43 16.41 -12.91
C ASN A 60 0.06 16.03 -12.74
N LEU A 61 0.63 15.44 -13.79
CA LEU A 61 2.02 14.99 -13.80
C LEU A 61 3.01 16.13 -13.54
N ASP A 62 2.73 17.33 -14.05
CA ASP A 62 3.60 18.50 -13.87
C ASP A 62 3.59 18.98 -12.41
N GLU A 63 2.43 18.98 -11.74
CA GLU A 63 2.28 19.30 -10.32
C GLU A 63 2.96 18.28 -9.42
N ILE A 64 2.92 17.00 -9.77
CA ILE A 64 3.63 15.95 -9.02
C ILE A 64 5.14 16.12 -9.18
N MET A 65 5.61 16.40 -10.40
CA MET A 65 7.03 16.65 -10.67
C MET A 65 7.54 17.92 -10.01
N GLU A 66 6.76 19.00 -10.07
CA GLU A 66 7.08 20.26 -9.41
C GLU A 66 7.01 20.09 -7.89
N GLY A 67 5.98 19.42 -7.37
CA GLY A 67 5.83 19.07 -5.97
C GLY A 67 7.00 18.25 -5.43
N PHE A 68 7.55 17.33 -6.23
CA PHE A 68 8.76 16.57 -5.87
C PHE A 68 10.01 17.44 -5.77
N ARG A 69 10.09 18.53 -6.55
CA ARG A 69 11.21 19.46 -6.54
C ARG A 69 11.05 20.58 -5.52
N SER A 70 9.83 21.07 -5.32
CA SER A 70 9.50 22.23 -4.51
C SER A 70 9.17 21.86 -3.06
N ASN A 71 8.68 20.65 -2.80
CA ASN A 71 8.29 20.18 -1.46
C ASN A 71 9.22 19.05 -0.97
N PRO A 72 10.16 19.36 -0.05
CA PRO A 72 11.09 18.39 0.51
C PRO A 72 10.40 17.25 1.28
N GLU A 73 9.23 17.50 1.86
CA GLU A 73 8.47 16.50 2.62
C GLU A 73 7.81 15.49 1.69
N PHE A 74 7.24 15.95 0.58
CA PHE A 74 6.74 15.08 -0.49
C PHE A 74 7.87 14.25 -1.11
N GLN A 75 9.00 14.89 -1.42
CA GLN A 75 10.19 14.21 -1.91
C GLN A 75 10.71 13.14 -0.95
N ALA A 76 10.79 13.45 0.35
CA ALA A 76 11.27 12.52 1.36
C ALA A 76 10.31 11.32 1.51
N THR A 77 9.01 11.55 1.41
CA THR A 77 7.97 10.50 1.48
C THR A 77 8.09 9.54 0.30
N LEU A 78 8.26 10.05 -0.92
CA LEU A 78 8.45 9.23 -2.12
C LEU A 78 9.78 8.50 -2.12
N LYS A 79 10.86 9.15 -1.65
CA LYS A 79 12.16 8.47 -1.46
C LYS A 79 12.11 7.36 -0.41
N LEU A 80 11.29 7.48 0.64
CA LEU A 80 11.06 6.38 1.60
C LEU A 80 10.37 5.17 0.95
N MET A 81 9.63 5.38 -0.13
CA MET A 81 9.01 4.35 -0.94
C MET A 81 9.92 3.86 -2.09
N ASP A 82 11.18 4.29 -2.12
CA ASP A 82 12.18 3.99 -3.16
C ASP A 82 11.76 4.50 -4.57
N ILE A 83 10.99 5.59 -4.59
CA ILE A 83 10.52 6.25 -5.82
C ILE A 83 11.44 7.43 -6.14
N GLY A 84 12.11 7.35 -7.28
CA GLY A 84 12.90 8.43 -7.87
C GLY A 84 12.09 9.38 -8.75
N GLU A 85 12.73 10.45 -9.21
CA GLU A 85 12.12 11.36 -10.20
C GLU A 85 11.88 10.65 -11.54
N GLU A 86 12.78 9.75 -11.93
CA GLU A 86 12.63 8.92 -13.13
C GLU A 86 11.43 7.94 -13.05
N ASP A 87 11.08 7.49 -11.86
CA ASP A 87 9.97 6.56 -11.62
C ASP A 87 8.63 7.27 -11.49
N MET A 88 8.63 8.60 -11.45
CA MET A 88 7.43 9.38 -11.22
C MET A 88 6.38 9.17 -12.31
N HIS A 89 6.81 9.02 -13.57
CA HIS A 89 5.91 8.66 -14.67
C HIS A 89 5.27 7.29 -14.49
N ILE A 90 6.02 6.32 -13.94
CA ILE A 90 5.52 4.96 -13.70
C ILE A 90 4.52 4.99 -12.54
N VAL A 91 4.84 5.71 -11.47
CA VAL A 91 3.96 5.89 -10.32
C VAL A 91 2.67 6.61 -10.73
N PHE A 92 2.78 7.63 -11.56
CA PHE A 92 1.63 8.32 -12.14
C PHE A 92 0.74 7.37 -12.95
N ASP A 93 1.30 6.60 -13.87
CA ASP A 93 0.56 5.61 -14.67
C ASP A 93 -0.09 4.49 -13.82
N ILE A 94 0.48 4.17 -12.65
CA ILE A 94 -0.08 3.19 -11.72
C ILE A 94 -1.24 3.78 -10.92
N LEU A 95 -1.18 5.06 -10.59
CA LEU A 95 -2.20 5.75 -9.80
C LEU A 95 -3.38 6.25 -10.65
N ASP A 96 -3.11 6.67 -11.88
CA ASP A 96 -4.09 7.07 -12.90
C ASP A 96 -4.75 5.82 -13.51
N GLU A 97 -5.60 5.14 -12.72
CA GLU A 97 -6.29 3.92 -13.16
C GLU A 97 -7.24 4.20 -14.33
N ASP A 98 -7.86 5.38 -14.34
CA ASP A 98 -8.83 5.78 -15.36
C ASP A 98 -8.18 6.39 -16.62
N LYS A 99 -6.86 6.64 -16.57
CA LYS A 99 -6.07 7.27 -17.64
C LYS A 99 -6.61 8.63 -18.03
N SER A 100 -7.14 9.37 -17.07
CA SER A 100 -7.62 10.73 -17.26
C SER A 100 -6.46 11.70 -17.50
N GLY A 101 -5.23 11.32 -17.16
CA GLY A 101 -4.06 12.18 -17.20
C GLY A 101 -3.96 13.08 -15.97
N THR A 102 -4.70 12.76 -14.91
CA THR A 102 -4.67 13.40 -13.59
C THR A 102 -4.96 12.34 -12.53
N VAL A 103 -4.38 12.46 -11.34
CA VAL A 103 -4.70 11.55 -10.22
C VAL A 103 -5.62 12.27 -9.24
N ASP A 104 -6.85 11.78 -9.09
CA ASP A 104 -7.80 12.29 -8.09
C ASP A 104 -7.36 11.87 -6.68
N TYR A 105 -7.62 12.69 -5.67
CA TYR A 105 -7.37 12.32 -4.27
C TYR A 105 -8.08 11.03 -3.84
N GLN A 106 -9.17 10.67 -4.51
CA GLN A 106 -9.87 9.40 -4.31
C GLN A 106 -9.10 8.19 -4.85
N GLU A 107 -8.24 8.36 -5.86
CA GLU A 107 -7.42 7.28 -6.42
C GLU A 107 -6.19 6.97 -5.53
N PHE A 108 -5.86 7.86 -4.59
CA PHE A 108 -4.82 7.65 -3.57
C PHE A 108 -5.32 6.90 -2.30
N VAL A 109 -6.61 6.54 -2.21
CA VAL A 109 -7.25 5.96 -1.00
C VAL A 109 -7.61 4.50 -1.16
#